data_AF-A0A0R3QDQ3-F1
#
_entry.id   AF-A0A0R3QDQ3-F1
#
_cell.length_a   1.000
_cell.length_b   1.000
_cell.length_c   1.000
_cell.angle_alpha   90.00
_cell.angle_beta   90.00
_cell.angle_gamma   90.00
#
_symmetry.space_group_name_H-M   'P 1'
#
loop_
_entity.id
_entity.type
_entity.pdbx_description
1 polymer ?
#
loop_
_entity_poly.entity_id
_entity_poly.type
_entity_poly.pdbx_seq_one_letter_code
_entity_poly.pdbx_strand_id
1 'polypeptide(L)'
;NRNYTAFVWAENGAGRSENATFSEQCITDFAQPDAVDAPASMSQNGTVFGLTFNSEPDEVNGPVACYYVAIVPLAPDVVIESLPAPDSLIVDTFLKAMGNNLQSEQLKQETKQKRYFAYIAESYMQYPKRTLIGDGNTTAGVEPCNVLYLSRHRPEDPALKPGLKYTGFLIARVDRDYASRSDSFRHNDLFFIKRKR
;
A
#
# COMPACT_ATOMS: atom_id res chain seq x y z
N ASN A 1 -8.70 -11.54 -2.25
CA ASN A 1 -9.17 -12.46 -1.18
C ASN A 1 -10.69 -12.67 -1.21
N ARG A 2 -11.24 -13.18 -2.30
CA ARG A 2 -12.66 -13.57 -2.35
C ARG A 2 -12.71 -15.09 -2.53
N ASN A 3 -13.55 -15.78 -1.77
CA ASN A 3 -13.77 -17.20 -1.97
C ASN A 3 -14.77 -17.35 -3.12
N TYR A 4 -14.30 -17.86 -4.25
CA TYR A 4 -15.14 -18.09 -5.40
C TYR A 4 -15.70 -19.52 -5.38
N THR A 5 -16.86 -19.70 -6.01
CA THR A 5 -17.34 -21.03 -6.38
C THR A 5 -17.18 -21.18 -7.88
N ALA A 6 -16.39 -22.16 -8.31
CA ALA A 6 -16.19 -22.47 -9.72
C ALA A 6 -17.07 -23.65 -10.13
N PHE A 7 -17.66 -23.56 -11.33
CA PHE A 7 -18.46 -24.62 -11.93
C PHE A 7 -17.81 -25.05 -13.24
N VAL A 8 -17.66 -26.36 -13.44
CA VAL A 8 -17.09 -26.94 -14.65
C VAL A 8 -18.06 -27.95 -15.23
N TRP A 9 -18.36 -27.86 -16.52
CA TRP A 9 -19.18 -28.84 -17.23
C TRP A 9 -18.61 -29.08 -18.63
N ALA A 10 -18.90 -30.24 -19.20
CA ALA A 10 -18.59 -30.57 -20.58
C ALA A 10 -19.79 -30.22 -21.47
N GLU A 11 -19.52 -29.73 -22.69
CA GLU A 11 -20.56 -29.39 -23.66
C GLU A 11 -20.16 -29.89 -25.05
N ASN A 12 -21.08 -30.57 -25.73
CA ASN A 12 -20.91 -31.06 -27.10
C ASN A 12 -22.23 -30.97 -27.88
N GLY A 13 -22.25 -31.45 -29.13
CA GLY A 13 -23.43 -31.39 -30.01
C GLY A 13 -24.66 -32.17 -29.51
N ALA A 14 -24.52 -33.02 -28.48
CA ALA A 14 -25.62 -33.74 -27.84
C ALA A 14 -26.14 -33.05 -26.56
N GLY A 15 -25.45 -32.02 -26.07
CA GLY A 15 -25.86 -31.23 -24.92
C GLY A 15 -24.76 -30.98 -23.90
N ARG A 16 -25.18 -30.51 -22.72
CA ARG A 16 -24.32 -30.14 -21.58
C ARG A 16 -24.42 -31.19 -20.47
N SER A 17 -23.30 -31.52 -19.84
CA SER A 17 -23.26 -32.42 -18.68
C SER A 17 -23.75 -31.76 -17.39
N GLU A 18 -23.94 -32.55 -16.34
CA GLU A 18 -23.98 -32.02 -14.97
C GLU A 18 -22.67 -31.30 -14.63
N ASN A 19 -22.74 -30.35 -13.69
CA ASN A 19 -21.60 -29.52 -13.30
C ASN A 19 -20.82 -30.14 -12.13
N ALA A 20 -19.50 -30.09 -12.22
CA ALA A 20 -18.63 -30.22 -11.05
C ALA A 20 -18.53 -28.85 -10.37
N THR A 21 -18.71 -28.81 -9.05
CA THR A 21 -18.67 -27.58 -8.24
C THR A 21 -17.45 -27.59 -7.32
N PHE A 22 -16.72 -26.49 -7.28
CA PHE A 22 -15.54 -26.29 -6.44
C PHE A 22 -15.72 -25.00 -5.62
N SER A 23 -16.00 -25.11 -4.32
CA SER A 23 -16.37 -23.98 -3.45
C SER A 23 -15.34 -23.65 -2.35
N GLU A 24 -14.34 -24.51 -2.12
CA GLU A 24 -13.39 -24.38 -1.00
C GLU A 24 -11.93 -24.21 -1.46
N GLN A 25 -11.67 -24.18 -2.76
CA GLN A 25 -10.30 -24.15 -3.32
C GLN A 25 -10.06 -23.00 -4.30
N CYS A 26 -10.98 -22.03 -4.37
CA CYS A 26 -10.89 -20.90 -5.28
C CYS A 26 -10.71 -19.58 -4.53
N ILE A 27 -9.72 -19.54 -3.63
CA ILE A 27 -9.33 -18.32 -2.92
C ILE A 27 -8.25 -17.61 -3.75
N THR A 28 -8.55 -16.38 -4.17
CA THR A 28 -7.55 -15.51 -4.82
C THR A 28 -6.56 -14.95 -3.80
N ASP A 29 -5.31 -14.75 -4.22
CA ASP A 29 -4.27 -14.09 -3.43
C ASP A 29 -4.75 -12.74 -2.83
N PHE A 30 -4.07 -12.33 -1.76
CA PHE A 30 -4.28 -11.01 -1.18
C PHE A 30 -3.59 -9.93 -2.02
N ALA A 31 -4.20 -8.75 -2.03
CA ALA A 31 -3.70 -7.58 -2.75
C ALA A 31 -3.88 -6.32 -1.89
N GLN A 32 -3.24 -5.24 -2.31
CA GLN A 32 -3.51 -3.90 -1.78
C GLN A 32 -4.99 -3.54 -2.02
N PRO A 33 -5.63 -2.73 -1.15
CA PRO A 33 -6.97 -2.22 -1.43
C PRO A 33 -7.02 -1.46 -2.76
N ASP A 34 -8.12 -1.59 -3.49
CA ASP A 34 -8.27 -1.00 -4.83
C ASP A 34 -8.32 0.53 -4.79
N ALA A 35 -8.86 1.09 -3.71
CA ALA A 35 -8.87 2.52 -3.44
C ALA A 35 -8.56 2.79 -1.96
N VAL A 36 -7.72 3.80 -1.73
CA VAL A 36 -7.52 4.41 -0.42
C VAL A 36 -7.78 5.90 -0.60
N ASP A 37 -8.69 6.45 0.18
CA ASP A 37 -9.06 7.85 0.07
C ASP A 37 -7.87 8.76 0.37
N ALA A 38 -7.76 9.85 -0.40
CA ALA A 38 -6.75 10.86 -0.17
C ALA A 38 -7.01 11.56 1.19
N PRO A 39 -5.98 11.79 2.01
CA PRO A 39 -6.15 12.50 3.27
C PRO A 39 -6.52 13.97 3.02
N ALA A 40 -7.36 14.52 3.90
CA ALA A 40 -7.64 15.95 3.91
C ALA A 40 -6.58 16.68 4.75
N SER A 41 -6.07 17.80 4.22
CA SER A 41 -5.10 18.64 4.93
C SER A 41 -5.77 19.51 5.99
N MET A 42 -5.15 19.60 7.17
CA MET A 42 -5.51 20.53 8.23
C MET A 42 -4.58 21.75 8.27
N SER A 43 -4.75 22.60 9.29
CA SER A 43 -3.91 23.77 9.56
C SER A 43 -2.41 23.45 9.49
N GLN A 44 -1.66 24.34 8.83
CA GLN A 44 -0.20 24.24 8.67
C GLN A 44 0.50 25.32 9.49
N ASN A 45 1.52 24.92 10.25
CA ASN A 45 2.37 25.81 11.04
C ASN A 45 3.80 25.85 10.50
N GLY A 46 3.98 25.99 9.17
CA GLY A 46 5.27 26.20 8.49
C GLY A 46 6.28 25.04 8.54
N THR A 47 6.37 24.34 9.66
CA THR A 47 7.22 23.18 9.94
C THR A 47 6.41 21.93 10.26
N VAL A 48 5.09 22.06 10.40
CA VAL A 48 4.16 20.96 10.68
C VAL A 48 2.88 21.16 9.86
N PHE A 49 2.27 20.09 9.37
CA PHE A 49 0.89 20.11 8.88
C PHE A 49 0.10 18.90 9.40
N GLY A 50 -1.21 19.08 9.61
CA GLY A 50 -2.08 17.97 9.99
C GLY A 50 -2.72 17.28 8.79
N LEU A 51 -3.02 16.00 8.94
CA LEU A 51 -3.81 15.19 8.02
C LEU A 51 -4.99 14.56 8.77
N THR A 52 -6.12 14.45 8.10
CA THR A 52 -7.29 13.67 8.55
C THR A 52 -7.67 12.64 7.50
N PHE A 53 -8.01 11.45 7.96
CA PHE A 53 -8.42 10.35 7.10
C PHE A 53 -9.87 9.98 7.44
N ASN A 54 -10.78 10.22 6.49
CA ASN A 54 -12.22 10.24 6.76
C ASN A 54 -12.85 8.84 6.85
N SER A 55 -12.35 7.90 6.05
CA SER A 55 -12.97 6.59 5.81
C SER A 55 -11.90 5.51 5.70
N GLU A 56 -11.98 4.48 6.53
CA GLU A 56 -11.17 3.28 6.33
C GLU A 56 -11.53 2.62 4.99
N PRO A 57 -10.60 1.98 4.26
CA PRO A 57 -10.93 1.34 2.99
C PRO A 57 -12.01 0.28 3.16
N ASP A 58 -13.15 0.45 2.49
CA ASP A 58 -14.29 -0.48 2.57
C ASP A 58 -13.96 -1.87 1.99
N GLU A 59 -13.14 -1.91 0.93
CA GLU A 59 -12.71 -3.14 0.25
C GLU A 59 -11.22 -3.42 0.51
N VAL A 60 -10.93 -3.98 1.68
CA VAL A 60 -9.59 -4.52 1.96
C VAL A 60 -9.46 -5.91 1.34
N ASN A 61 -8.56 -6.05 0.36
CA ASN A 61 -8.30 -7.30 -0.38
C ASN A 61 -7.52 -8.35 0.45
N GLY A 62 -7.62 -8.29 1.78
CA GLY A 62 -6.97 -9.12 2.80
C GLY A 62 -6.83 -8.36 4.13
N PRO A 63 -6.35 -8.99 5.21
CA PRO A 63 -6.09 -8.32 6.49
C PRO A 63 -4.98 -7.27 6.33
N VAL A 64 -5.27 -6.02 6.71
CA VAL A 64 -4.27 -4.97 6.71
C VAL A 64 -3.26 -5.23 7.84
N ALA A 65 -2.00 -5.40 7.45
CA ALA A 65 -0.89 -5.62 8.38
C ALA A 65 -0.29 -4.30 8.88
N CYS A 66 -0.37 -3.24 8.07
CA CYS A 66 0.16 -1.93 8.43
C CYS A 66 -0.40 -0.81 7.54
N TYR A 67 -0.61 0.36 8.12
CA TYR A 67 -0.81 1.61 7.40
C TYR A 67 0.46 2.45 7.42
N TYR A 68 0.87 3.01 6.30
CA TYR A 68 2.02 3.92 6.18
C TYR A 68 1.59 5.26 5.60
N VAL A 69 2.12 6.36 6.11
CA VAL A 69 1.92 7.69 5.51
C VAL A 69 3.17 8.06 4.73
N ALA A 70 3.03 8.18 3.41
CA ALA A 70 4.11 8.58 2.52
C ALA A 70 3.97 10.05 2.14
N ILE A 71 5.05 10.81 2.23
CA ILE A 71 5.09 12.26 1.98
C ILE A 71 6.05 12.58 0.84
N VAL A 72 5.62 13.47 -0.06
CA VAL A 72 6.41 13.97 -1.18
C VAL A 72 6.71 15.45 -0.94
N PRO A 73 7.96 15.82 -0.65
CA PRO A 73 8.37 17.22 -0.58
C PRO A 73 8.52 17.81 -1.98
N LEU A 74 8.01 19.01 -2.20
CA LEU A 74 7.97 19.66 -3.50
C LEU A 74 8.40 21.12 -3.43
N ALA A 75 9.05 21.58 -4.50
CA ALA A 75 9.32 22.99 -4.69
C ALA A 75 8.01 23.78 -4.97
N PRO A 76 7.93 25.08 -4.62
CA PRO A 76 6.70 25.87 -4.74
C PRO A 76 6.12 25.97 -6.16
N ASP A 77 6.98 25.90 -7.17
CA ASP A 77 6.67 25.96 -8.58
C ASP A 77 6.11 24.64 -9.13
N VAL A 78 6.23 23.53 -8.40
CA VAL A 78 5.67 22.24 -8.83
C VAL A 78 4.15 22.24 -8.63
N VAL A 79 3.45 21.79 -9.67
CA VAL A 79 2.01 21.56 -9.72
C VAL A 79 1.72 20.14 -9.19
N ILE A 80 0.88 20.01 -8.17
CA ILE A 80 0.64 18.72 -7.50
C ILE A 80 -0.09 17.75 -8.43
N GLU A 81 -0.98 18.25 -9.29
CA GLU A 81 -1.72 17.45 -10.26
C GLU A 81 -0.83 16.86 -11.36
N SER A 82 0.41 17.35 -11.52
CA SER A 82 1.39 16.80 -12.46
C SER A 82 2.19 15.63 -11.91
N LEU A 83 1.99 15.26 -10.64
CA LEU A 83 2.68 14.14 -10.03
C LEU A 83 2.23 12.81 -10.67
N PRO A 84 3.16 11.84 -10.79
CA PRO A 84 2.79 10.50 -11.19
C PRO A 84 1.91 9.85 -10.11
N ALA A 85 1.22 8.77 -10.49
CA ALA A 85 0.43 7.98 -9.55
C ALA A 85 1.28 7.50 -8.35
N PRO A 86 0.70 7.34 -7.14
CA PRO A 86 1.42 6.95 -5.94
C PRO A 86 2.35 5.74 -6.11
N ASP A 87 1.91 4.71 -6.82
CA ASP A 87 2.68 3.47 -7.05
C ASP A 87 3.91 3.66 -7.96
N SER A 88 3.98 4.78 -8.68
CA SER A 88 5.13 5.13 -9.53
C SER A 88 6.16 6.01 -8.81
N LEU A 89 5.89 6.43 -7.58
CA LEU A 89 6.82 7.21 -6.77
C LEU A 89 7.91 6.31 -6.19
N ILE A 90 9.12 6.85 -6.08
CA ILE A 90 10.23 6.13 -5.45
C ILE A 90 10.24 6.45 -3.96
N VAL A 91 10.12 5.44 -3.11
CA VAL A 91 10.26 5.64 -1.66
C VAL A 91 11.73 5.54 -1.24
N ASP A 92 12.24 6.54 -0.52
CA ASP A 92 13.57 6.56 0.09
C ASP A 92 13.55 7.38 1.40
N THR A 93 14.71 7.66 1.99
CA THR A 93 14.81 8.47 3.23
C THR A 93 14.38 9.91 3.01
N PHE A 94 14.00 10.60 4.10
CA PHE A 94 13.60 12.01 4.08
C PHE A 94 14.63 12.89 3.37
N LEU A 95 15.92 12.76 3.74
CA LEU A 95 17.00 13.58 3.18
C LEU A 95 17.17 13.37 1.68
N LYS A 96 17.00 12.13 1.20
CA LYS A 96 17.10 11.83 -0.24
C LYS A 96 15.87 12.30 -0.99
N ALA A 97 14.67 12.16 -0.42
CA ALA A 97 13.45 12.68 -1.03
C ALA A 97 13.52 14.21 -1.19
N MET A 98 13.93 14.92 -0.13
CA MET A 98 14.20 16.35 -0.16
C MET A 98 15.28 16.72 -1.18
N GLY A 99 16.44 16.05 -1.13
CA GLY A 99 17.56 16.31 -2.02
C GLY A 99 17.20 16.08 -3.50
N ASN A 100 16.48 14.99 -3.81
CA ASN A 100 16.09 14.69 -5.18
C ASN A 100 15.03 15.66 -5.68
N ASN A 101 13.94 15.87 -4.94
CA ASN A 101 12.80 16.64 -5.45
C ASN A 101 13.08 18.14 -5.55
N LEU A 102 13.98 18.67 -4.71
CA LEU A 102 14.27 20.10 -4.62
C LEU A 102 15.53 20.54 -5.39
N GLN A 103 16.29 19.60 -5.96
CA GLN A 103 17.40 19.93 -6.86
C GLN A 103 16.89 20.62 -8.12
N SER A 104 17.46 21.80 -8.42
CA SER A 104 17.08 22.68 -9.53
C SER A 104 17.13 21.95 -10.89
N GLU A 105 16.11 22.21 -11.71
CA GLU A 105 15.91 21.62 -13.05
C GLU A 105 17.09 21.83 -14.00
N GLN A 106 17.91 22.86 -13.78
CA GLN A 106 19.09 23.17 -14.60
C GLN A 106 20.11 22.03 -14.66
N LEU A 107 20.17 21.16 -13.65
CA LEU A 107 21.07 20.00 -13.61
C LEU A 107 20.43 18.71 -14.16
N LYS A 108 19.12 18.69 -14.40
CA LYS A 108 18.36 17.49 -14.81
C LYS A 108 17.99 17.46 -16.29
N GLN A 109 18.20 18.56 -17.00
CA GLN A 109 17.82 18.73 -18.42
C GLN A 109 18.50 17.75 -19.39
N GLU A 110 19.54 17.03 -18.97
CA GLU A 110 20.32 16.27 -19.95
C GLU A 110 19.79 14.89 -20.32
N THR A 111 18.88 14.19 -19.61
CA THR A 111 18.42 12.87 -20.15
C THR A 111 17.19 12.13 -19.57
N LYS A 112 16.52 12.52 -18.48
CA LYS A 112 15.50 11.60 -17.88
C LYS A 112 14.25 12.29 -17.38
N GLN A 113 13.09 11.67 -17.64
CA GLN A 113 11.81 11.93 -16.95
C GLN A 113 12.07 12.16 -15.46
N LYS A 114 11.62 13.31 -14.95
CA LYS A 114 11.74 13.68 -13.54
C LYS A 114 11.05 12.61 -12.69
N ARG A 115 11.82 11.91 -11.87
CA ARG A 115 11.30 10.94 -10.90
C ARG A 115 11.09 11.67 -9.58
N TYR A 116 9.92 11.49 -8.98
CA TYR A 116 9.59 12.06 -7.68
C TYR A 116 9.81 11.01 -6.60
N PHE A 117 10.38 11.46 -5.49
CA PHE A 117 10.68 10.64 -4.34
C PHE A 117 9.72 10.95 -3.19
N ALA A 118 9.23 9.91 -2.54
CA ALA A 118 8.49 10.00 -1.29
C ALA A 118 9.35 9.45 -0.14
N TYR A 119 9.03 9.81 1.08
CA TYR A 119 9.54 9.14 2.27
C TYR A 119 8.36 8.69 3.14
N ILE A 120 8.58 7.67 3.97
CA ILE A 120 7.57 7.24 4.94
C ILE A 120 7.71 8.15 6.16
N ALA A 121 6.70 8.97 6.43
CA ALA A 121 6.68 9.82 7.62
C ALA A 121 6.30 9.00 8.85
N GLU A 122 5.25 8.18 8.73
CA GLU A 122 4.62 7.51 9.88
C GLU A 122 4.15 6.09 9.53
N SER A 123 3.95 5.26 10.55
CA SER A 123 3.36 3.93 10.40
C SER A 123 2.46 3.53 11.58
N TYR A 124 1.41 2.76 11.27
CA TYR A 124 0.35 2.43 12.22
C TYR A 124 -0.19 1.02 12.03
N MET A 125 -0.34 0.27 13.12
CA MET A 125 -1.03 -1.02 13.10
C MET A 125 -2.54 -0.91 12.91
N GLN A 126 -3.10 0.26 13.23
CA GLN A 126 -4.54 0.53 13.13
C GLN A 126 -4.76 1.77 12.29
N TYR A 127 -5.96 1.90 11.73
CA TYR A 127 -6.30 3.02 10.85
C TYR A 127 -6.19 4.37 11.60
N PRO A 128 -5.33 5.30 11.16
CA PRO A 128 -5.19 6.59 11.80
C PRO A 128 -6.36 7.50 11.40
N LYS A 129 -7.09 8.08 12.37
CA LYS A 129 -8.13 9.08 12.07
C LYS A 129 -7.54 10.45 11.72
N ARG A 130 -6.40 10.78 12.34
CA ARG A 130 -5.69 12.05 12.17
C ARG A 130 -4.22 11.88 12.55
N THR A 131 -3.39 12.76 12.01
CA THR A 131 -1.98 12.86 12.39
C THR A 131 -1.39 14.25 12.12
N LEU A 132 -0.20 14.52 12.66
CA LEU A 132 0.64 15.68 12.40
C LEU A 132 1.95 15.22 11.78
N ILE A 133 2.31 15.78 10.63
CA ILE A 133 3.57 15.52 9.95
C ILE A 133 4.53 16.67 10.24
N GLY A 134 5.74 16.34 10.67
CA GLY A 134 6.83 17.24 11.01
C GLY A 134 7.00 17.52 12.50
N ASP A 135 6.31 16.79 13.37
CA ASP A 135 6.36 17.00 14.82
C ASP A 135 7.40 16.11 15.53
N GLY A 136 8.04 15.19 14.80
CA GLY A 136 9.02 14.26 15.34
C GLY A 136 8.41 12.94 15.84
N ASN A 137 7.09 12.83 15.83
CA ASN A 137 6.36 11.65 16.23
C ASN A 137 6.01 10.82 15.00
N THR A 138 6.40 9.55 14.99
CA THR A 138 6.16 8.66 13.85
C THR A 138 4.92 7.78 13.99
N THR A 139 4.20 7.92 15.11
CA THR A 139 3.15 6.98 15.51
C THR A 139 1.82 7.65 15.84
N ALA A 140 1.75 8.98 15.92
CA ALA A 140 0.53 9.74 16.23
C ALA A 140 -0.28 9.23 17.45
N GLY A 141 0.36 8.52 18.38
CA GLY A 141 -0.32 7.89 19.53
C GLY A 141 -1.02 6.55 19.23
N VAL A 142 -0.82 6.00 18.03
CA VAL A 142 -1.22 4.64 17.62
C VAL A 142 0.00 3.72 17.72
N GLU A 143 -0.23 2.42 17.88
CA GLU A 143 0.86 1.44 17.89
C GLU A 143 1.59 1.41 16.53
N PRO A 144 2.93 1.54 16.51
CA PRO A 144 3.69 1.51 15.27
C PRO A 144 3.72 0.11 14.68
N CYS A 145 3.86 0.03 13.36
CA CYS A 145 4.04 -1.26 12.72
C CYS A 145 5.38 -1.91 13.09
N ASN A 146 5.34 -3.22 13.34
CA ASN A 146 6.55 -4.03 13.54
C ASN A 146 7.30 -4.33 12.23
N VAL A 147 6.79 -3.87 11.09
CA VAL A 147 7.35 -4.17 9.76
C VAL A 147 7.72 -2.89 9.02
N LEU A 148 8.94 -2.87 8.48
CA LEU A 148 9.43 -1.78 7.63
C LEU A 148 8.71 -1.77 6.28
N TYR A 149 8.52 -0.57 5.73
CA TYR A 149 7.98 -0.42 4.38
C TYR A 149 9.00 -0.94 3.36
N LEU A 150 8.55 -1.79 2.43
CA LEU A 150 9.39 -2.56 1.50
C LEU A 150 10.59 -3.26 2.18
N SER A 151 10.41 -3.67 3.44
CA SER A 151 11.41 -4.34 4.27
C SER A 151 12.69 -3.53 4.56
N ARG A 152 12.71 -2.22 4.29
CA ARG A 152 13.92 -1.40 4.45
C ARG A 152 13.71 0.05 4.87
N HIS A 153 12.53 0.63 4.62
CA HIS A 153 12.27 2.03 4.95
C HIS A 153 11.61 2.15 6.32
N ARG A 154 12.27 2.91 7.20
CA ARG A 154 11.74 3.28 8.52
C ARG A 154 10.93 4.58 8.41
N PRO A 155 9.89 4.75 9.23
CA PRO A 155 9.24 6.04 9.39
C PRO A 155 10.23 7.11 9.88
N GLU A 156 10.19 8.28 9.26
CA GLU A 156 11.02 9.44 9.56
C GLU A 156 10.12 10.69 9.52
N ASP A 157 9.84 11.30 10.67
CA ASP A 157 9.01 12.52 10.73
C ASP A 157 9.79 13.77 11.22
N PRO A 158 10.83 14.23 10.49
CA PRO A 158 11.55 15.43 10.88
C PRO A 158 10.75 16.71 10.57
N ALA A 159 11.06 17.79 11.30
CA ALA A 159 10.48 19.10 11.07
C ALA A 159 10.57 19.54 9.60
N LEU A 160 9.44 20.02 9.08
CA LEU A 160 9.33 20.40 7.67
C LEU A 160 10.01 21.75 7.41
N LYS A 161 10.44 21.95 6.16
CA LYS A 161 11.08 23.17 5.74
C LYS A 161 10.02 24.19 5.31
N PRO A 162 10.02 25.41 5.88
CA PRO A 162 9.11 26.47 5.47
C PRO A 162 9.24 26.82 3.98
N GLY A 163 8.13 27.18 3.36
CA GLY A 163 8.09 27.61 1.98
C GLY A 163 8.21 26.49 0.95
N LEU A 164 8.04 25.23 1.35
CA LEU A 164 7.87 24.10 0.44
C LEU A 164 6.42 23.62 0.41
N LYS A 165 6.04 22.91 -0.66
CA LYS A 165 4.78 22.19 -0.73
C LYS A 165 5.00 20.75 -0.27
N TYR A 166 4.03 20.19 0.42
CA TYR A 166 4.03 18.80 0.85
C TYR A 166 2.70 18.17 0.44
N THR A 167 2.75 16.99 -0.17
CA THR A 167 1.58 16.15 -0.41
C THR A 167 1.83 14.77 0.15
N GLY A 168 0.78 14.07 0.52
CA GLY A 168 0.88 12.76 1.14
C GLY A 168 -0.23 11.83 0.73
N PHE A 169 0.02 10.53 0.90
CA PHE A 169 -0.95 9.48 0.64
C PHE A 169 -0.79 8.37 1.69
N LEU A 170 -1.92 7.73 1.99
CA LEU A 170 -1.96 6.59 2.90
C LEU A 170 -1.75 5.31 2.09
N ILE A 171 -0.87 4.45 2.58
CA ILE A 171 -0.60 3.14 1.99
C ILE A 171 -1.07 2.07 2.98
N ALA A 172 -2.03 1.25 2.56
CA ALA A 172 -2.47 0.08 3.31
C ALA A 172 -1.72 -1.16 2.82
N ARG A 173 -0.86 -1.73 3.67
CA ARG A 173 -0.14 -2.97 3.37
C ARG A 173 -0.97 -4.15 3.83
N VAL A 174 -1.19 -5.08 2.91
CA VAL A 174 -1.81 -6.38 3.16
C VAL A 174 -0.73 -7.45 3.02
N ASP A 175 -0.46 -8.19 4.09
CA ASP A 175 0.51 -9.29 4.04
C ASP A 175 -0.14 -10.55 3.46
N ARG A 176 0.50 -11.18 2.47
CA ARG A 176 0.04 -12.43 1.88
C ARG A 176 0.03 -13.54 2.94
N ASP A 177 -1.12 -14.19 3.15
CA ASP A 177 -1.17 -15.42 3.93
C ASP A 177 -0.46 -16.54 3.18
N TYR A 178 0.71 -16.97 3.67
CA TYR A 178 1.37 -18.19 3.21
C TYR A 178 0.82 -19.45 3.91
N ALA A 179 0.09 -19.29 5.02
CA ALA A 179 -0.39 -20.39 5.85
C ALA A 179 -1.60 -21.14 5.24
N SER A 180 -2.51 -20.44 4.55
CA SER A 180 -3.72 -21.04 3.97
C SER A 180 -3.43 -21.99 2.78
N ARG A 181 -2.28 -21.81 2.12
CA ARG A 181 -1.87 -22.64 0.98
C ARG A 181 -1.38 -24.02 1.43
N SER A 182 -0.70 -24.14 2.58
CA SER A 182 -0.09 -25.41 3.00
C SER A 182 -1.10 -26.46 3.50
N ASP A 183 -2.22 -26.04 4.10
CA ASP A 183 -3.21 -26.98 4.62
C ASP A 183 -4.17 -27.49 3.54
N SER A 184 -4.44 -26.68 2.52
CA SER A 184 -5.36 -27.03 1.43
C SER A 184 -4.84 -28.12 0.49
N PHE A 185 -3.51 -28.26 0.34
CA PHE A 185 -2.89 -29.31 -0.50
C PHE A 185 -2.66 -30.64 0.22
N ARG A 186 -2.81 -30.70 1.56
CA ARG A 186 -2.57 -31.94 2.32
C ARG A 186 -3.82 -32.81 2.51
N HIS A 187 -5.02 -32.29 2.24
CA HIS A 187 -6.27 -32.96 2.61
C HIS A 187 -6.97 -33.75 1.50
N ASN A 188 -6.51 -33.72 0.23
CA ASN A 188 -7.28 -34.32 -0.89
C ASN A 188 -6.55 -35.35 -1.77
N ASP A 189 -5.41 -35.92 -1.35
CA ASP A 189 -4.77 -37.03 -2.09
C ASP A 189 -5.34 -38.41 -1.69
N LEU A 190 -6.63 -38.64 -1.98
CA LEU A 190 -7.27 -39.96 -1.96
C LEU A 190 -6.73 -40.92 -3.04
N PHE A 191 -5.86 -40.44 -3.95
CA PHE A 191 -5.23 -41.24 -4.99
C PHE A 191 -4.05 -42.09 -4.50
N PHE A 192 -3.43 -41.78 -3.36
CA PHE A 192 -2.25 -42.51 -2.87
C PHE A 192 -2.55 -43.64 -1.88
N ILE A 193 -3.79 -43.77 -1.38
CA ILE A 193 -4.13 -44.79 -0.36
C ILE A 193 -4.42 -46.17 -0.98
N LYS A 194 -4.62 -46.29 -2.31
CA LYS A 194 -4.92 -47.58 -2.98
C LYS A 194 -3.71 -48.36 -3.52
N ARG A 195 -2.48 -48.05 -3.11
CA ARG A 195 -1.28 -48.84 -3.48
C ARG A 195 -0.42 -49.23 -2.28
N LYS A 196 -1.03 -49.82 -1.25
CA LYS A 196 -0.33 -50.75 -0.35
C LYS A 196 -1.30 -51.87 0.02
N ARG A 197 -1.35 -52.90 -0.82
CA ARG A 197 -1.73 -54.26 -0.48
C ARG A 197 -0.49 -55.11 -0.62
#